data_AF-A0A1J3I1K3-F1
#
_entry.id   AF-A0A1J3I1K3-F1
#
_cell.length_a   1.000
_cell.length_b   1.000
_cell.length_c   1.000
_cell.angle_alpha   90.00
_cell.angle_beta   90.00
_cell.angle_gamma   90.00
#
_symmetry.space_group_name_H-M   'P 1'
#
loop_
_entity.id
_entity.type
_entity.pdbx_description
1 polymer ?
#
loop_
_entity_poly.entity_id
_entity_poly.type
_entity_poly.pdbx_seq_one_letter_code
_entity_poly.pdbx_strand_id
1 'polypeptide(L)'
;NIRCLIPCATDQDSYFRMARDFAPPLGYRKPALIKSSFFPALQGVNVKVSASDPNSAIYLTDTAKAIAKKINNNAFSGGKVDKKEHKDLGANLEIDIPFKYLSFFLEDDIELEQIRKEYGEGPKLPEEEKMLTGAVKKRLTQVLTQVVERHRRTRAGVTEELVDAFMAVRPLLPSKPESWESPRGKMKMDDDKLIDESLIDRVKRLTGREPHVFLRRGVFFSHQDFNEILDAYEGGEMFYLYTGREASSQALHIGDLIPLMFTKYLQEAFGVPVVVQLRDDGDCSLSDEENRRRAQDSAKDIIACGFDVTNTFIFSDLSYIGGAFYKNMVKIGQCVTVNKARGIFGFSDEDCLSKYCFPPVQASPSFPSSFPHLFSGMDKLRCLIPCAIDQDPYFRMTRDVAPRLGFSKPSLIESTFFPGLQGFNGKMSASDPNSAIYVTDTAEDITYKINKCAFISKQQTDQEYRDLEEDIPFQYLSFFLEDDDELERIRKDYGEGKMLPGAVKKRLIEVLTKIVERHRSARAAVTDEMVDTFMAVRLEN
;
A
#
# COMPACT_ATOMS: atom_id res chain seq x y z
N ASN A 1 17.70 -9.35 19.80
CA ASN A 1 17.45 -8.36 20.87
C ASN A 1 18.70 -7.49 21.10
N ILE A 2 19.05 -6.67 20.11
CA ILE A 2 20.28 -5.84 20.08
C ILE A 2 19.93 -4.40 20.48
N ARG A 3 20.82 -3.68 21.16
CA ARG A 3 20.63 -2.25 21.46
C ARG A 3 21.04 -1.41 20.25
N CYS A 4 20.12 -0.61 19.72
CA CYS A 4 20.44 0.40 18.71
C CYS A 4 20.91 1.71 19.38
N LEU A 5 22.01 2.27 18.88
CA LEU A 5 22.46 3.64 19.15
C LEU A 5 22.29 4.45 17.87
N ILE A 6 21.55 5.54 17.95
CA ILE A 6 21.24 6.42 16.83
C ILE A 6 22.01 7.73 17.01
N PRO A 7 23.10 7.96 16.26
CA PRO A 7 23.68 9.30 16.11
C PRO A 7 22.77 10.13 15.20
N CYS A 8 22.25 11.24 15.70
CA CYS A 8 21.33 12.09 14.93
C CYS A 8 21.56 13.58 15.16
N ALA A 9 21.30 14.40 14.13
CA ALA A 9 21.18 15.84 14.31
C ALA A 9 19.92 16.20 15.10
N THR A 10 19.93 17.34 15.78
CA THR A 10 18.84 17.75 16.69
C THR A 10 17.51 18.02 15.96
N ASP A 11 17.51 18.25 14.63
CA ASP A 11 16.29 18.36 13.81
C ASP A 11 15.62 17.01 13.49
N GLN A 12 16.33 15.88 13.63
CA GLN A 12 15.76 14.54 13.47
C GLN A 12 15.14 13.99 14.77
N ASP A 13 15.19 14.76 15.86
CA ASP A 13 14.73 14.32 17.18
C ASP A 13 13.23 14.00 17.23
N SER A 14 12.40 14.64 16.40
CA SER A 14 10.95 14.32 16.31
C SER A 14 10.72 12.86 15.91
N TYR A 15 11.35 12.42 14.82
CA TYR A 15 11.25 11.06 14.30
C TYR A 15 11.81 10.01 15.29
N PHE A 16 12.97 10.28 15.88
CA PHE A 16 13.60 9.32 16.80
C PHE A 16 13.01 9.35 18.22
N ARG A 17 12.34 10.44 18.62
CA ARG A 17 11.50 10.48 19.83
C ARG A 17 10.25 9.61 19.65
N MET A 18 9.55 9.73 18.53
CA MET A 18 8.44 8.83 18.17
C MET A 18 8.87 7.36 18.23
N ALA A 19 9.99 6.98 17.60
CA ALA A 19 10.53 5.62 17.66
C ALA A 19 10.87 5.16 19.10
N ARG A 20 11.27 6.07 19.98
CA ARG A 20 11.53 5.78 21.40
C ARG A 20 10.26 5.63 22.23
N ASP A 21 9.17 6.27 21.86
CA ASP A 21 7.95 6.25 22.67
C ASP A 21 7.02 5.11 22.27
N PHE A 22 7.04 4.68 21.00
CA PHE A 22 6.37 3.45 20.55
C PHE A 22 7.16 2.15 20.78
N ALA A 23 8.48 2.19 21.00
CA ALA A 23 9.26 0.98 21.22
C ALA A 23 8.79 0.13 22.44
N PRO A 24 8.55 0.67 23.65
CA PRO A 24 8.13 -0.15 24.79
C PRO A 24 6.73 -0.77 24.68
N PRO A 25 5.68 -0.08 24.18
CA PRO A 25 4.41 -0.71 23.86
C PRO A 25 4.53 -1.92 22.92
N LEU A 26 5.46 -1.86 21.97
CA LEU A 26 5.79 -2.94 21.04
C LEU A 26 6.80 -3.97 21.61
N GLY A 27 7.06 -3.96 22.93
CA GLY A 27 8.00 -4.88 23.59
C GLY A 27 9.49 -4.64 23.32
N TYR A 28 9.84 -3.64 22.51
CA TYR A 28 11.22 -3.31 22.15
C TYR A 28 11.90 -2.38 23.16
N ARG A 29 13.23 -2.49 23.26
CA ARG A 29 14.05 -1.57 24.06
C ARG A 29 14.15 -0.22 23.34
N LYS A 30 13.88 0.88 24.05
CA LYS A 30 14.06 2.26 23.51
C LYS A 30 15.48 2.41 22.91
N PRO A 31 15.64 2.81 21.64
CA PRO A 31 16.96 3.07 21.07
C PRO A 31 17.63 4.25 21.79
N ALA A 32 18.94 4.15 22.02
CA ALA A 32 19.72 5.25 22.58
C ALA A 32 19.94 6.32 21.51
N LEU A 33 19.85 7.61 21.87
CA LEU A 33 20.21 8.71 20.96
C LEU A 33 21.50 9.36 21.45
N ILE A 34 22.38 9.72 20.51
CA ILE A 34 23.44 10.70 20.74
C ILE A 34 23.22 11.85 19.75
N LYS A 35 22.98 13.04 20.29
CA LYS A 35 22.62 14.23 19.49
C LYS A 35 23.86 15.01 19.10
N SER A 36 24.01 15.33 17.82
CA SER A 36 24.99 16.33 17.39
C SER A 36 24.45 17.74 17.62
N SER A 37 25.37 18.68 17.87
CA SER A 37 25.12 20.11 17.71
C SER A 37 24.81 20.43 16.24
N PHE A 38 24.21 21.61 16.00
CA PHE A 38 24.03 22.11 14.63
C PHE A 38 25.35 22.65 14.09
N PHE A 39 25.66 22.28 12.86
CA PHE A 39 26.79 22.82 12.10
C PHE A 39 26.34 24.10 11.36
N PRO A 40 26.99 25.26 11.58
CA PRO A 40 26.52 26.54 11.03
C PRO A 40 26.88 26.72 9.54
N ALA A 41 26.12 27.56 8.84
CA ALA A 41 26.49 28.00 7.49
C ALA A 41 27.68 28.96 7.51
N LEU A 42 28.34 29.11 6.36
CA LEU A 42 29.46 30.04 6.19
C LEU A 42 29.07 31.48 6.57
N GLN A 43 27.85 31.92 6.29
CA GLN A 43 27.41 33.31 6.56
C GLN A 43 27.11 33.64 8.03
N GLY A 44 27.03 32.68 8.96
CA GLY A 44 26.83 33.00 10.38
C GLY A 44 26.19 31.90 11.23
N VAL A 45 26.33 32.04 12.55
CA VAL A 45 26.04 30.98 13.54
C VAL A 45 24.55 30.61 13.65
N ASN A 46 23.65 31.55 13.32
CA ASN A 46 22.19 31.33 13.34
C ASN A 46 21.63 30.97 11.95
N VAL A 47 22.49 30.77 10.95
CA VAL A 47 22.10 30.42 9.57
C VAL A 47 22.36 28.93 9.36
N LYS A 48 21.31 28.17 8.99
CA LYS A 48 21.46 26.77 8.57
C LYS A 48 22.00 26.72 7.14
N VAL A 49 22.90 25.76 6.86
CA VAL A 49 23.34 25.45 5.49
C VAL A 49 22.12 25.20 4.60
N SER A 50 22.08 25.84 3.43
CA SER A 50 20.97 25.70 2.48
C SER A 50 21.46 25.21 1.12
N ALA A 51 20.77 24.21 0.57
CA ALA A 51 20.98 23.77 -0.82
C ALA A 51 20.64 24.85 -1.86
N SER A 52 19.90 25.90 -1.47
CA SER A 52 19.55 27.03 -2.35
C SER A 52 20.68 28.05 -2.53
N ASP A 53 21.71 28.04 -1.68
CA ASP A 53 22.90 28.88 -1.85
C ASP A 53 24.18 28.03 -1.87
N PRO A 54 24.81 27.84 -3.05
CA PRO A 54 26.06 27.08 -3.16
C PRO A 54 27.27 27.76 -2.50
N ASN A 55 27.11 29.01 -2.01
CA ASN A 55 28.11 29.72 -1.22
C ASN A 55 27.97 29.50 0.30
N SER A 56 26.86 28.92 0.77
CA SER A 56 26.58 28.73 2.20
C SER A 56 27.35 27.57 2.84
N ALA A 57 27.89 26.66 2.03
CA ALA A 57 28.65 25.52 2.49
C ALA A 57 29.81 25.13 1.56
N ILE A 58 30.74 24.38 2.14
CA ILE A 58 31.77 23.61 1.43
C ILE A 58 31.18 22.26 1.05
N TYR A 59 31.24 21.91 -0.23
CA TYR A 59 30.73 20.66 -0.78
C TYR A 59 31.89 19.69 -0.97
N LEU A 60 31.62 18.38 -0.83
CA LEU A 60 32.62 17.33 -1.06
C LEU A 60 33.09 17.22 -2.53
N THR A 61 32.51 18.02 -3.43
CA THR A 61 32.91 18.19 -4.84
C THR A 61 33.74 19.45 -5.10
N ASP A 62 33.86 20.38 -4.15
CA ASP A 62 34.64 21.60 -4.31
C ASP A 62 36.14 21.28 -4.57
N THR A 63 36.81 22.17 -5.31
CA THR A 63 38.27 22.15 -5.47
C THR A 63 38.93 23.00 -4.40
N ALA A 64 40.21 22.80 -4.09
CA ALA A 64 40.98 23.66 -3.17
C ALA A 64 40.79 25.17 -3.44
N LYS A 65 40.74 25.57 -4.73
CA LYS A 65 40.48 26.96 -5.16
C LYS A 65 39.05 27.42 -4.86
N ALA A 66 38.05 26.55 -4.98
CA ALA A 66 36.66 26.85 -4.61
C ALA A 66 36.49 26.93 -3.09
N ILE A 67 37.09 26.01 -2.33
CA ILE A 67 37.13 26.01 -0.85
C ILE A 67 37.73 27.34 -0.36
N ALA A 68 38.91 27.69 -0.86
CA ALA A 68 39.57 28.96 -0.53
C ALA A 68 38.70 30.19 -0.86
N LYS A 69 38.07 30.22 -2.05
CA LYS A 69 37.18 31.33 -2.45
C LYS A 69 35.98 31.44 -1.51
N LYS A 70 35.32 30.33 -1.17
CA LYS A 70 34.14 30.33 -0.28
C LYS A 70 34.49 30.76 1.14
N ILE A 71 35.59 30.26 1.71
CA ILE A 71 36.03 30.65 3.06
C ILE A 71 36.43 32.14 3.08
N ASN A 72 37.21 32.61 2.10
CA ASN A 72 37.65 34.00 2.09
C ASN A 72 36.48 34.98 1.89
N ASN A 73 35.61 34.73 0.91
CA ASN A 73 34.56 35.67 0.52
C ASN A 73 33.29 35.57 1.37
N ASN A 74 32.92 34.37 1.83
CA ASN A 74 31.57 34.11 2.37
C ASN A 74 31.58 33.70 3.86
N ALA A 75 32.71 33.25 4.42
CA ALA A 75 32.76 32.90 5.84
C ALA A 75 32.73 34.16 6.70
N PHE A 76 31.66 34.33 7.49
CA PHE A 76 31.53 35.41 8.47
C PHE A 76 32.59 35.27 9.56
N SER A 77 33.15 36.40 10.00
CA SER A 77 34.21 36.43 11.00
C SER A 77 33.84 37.35 12.17
N GLY A 78 34.27 36.94 13.37
CA GLY A 78 34.20 37.74 14.58
C GLY A 78 35.42 38.66 14.79
N GLY A 79 36.33 38.75 13.83
CA GLY A 79 37.44 39.71 13.86
C GLY A 79 36.99 41.15 13.67
N LYS A 80 37.91 42.11 13.89
CA LYS A 80 37.61 43.55 13.73
C LYS A 80 37.89 44.05 12.32
N VAL A 81 37.30 45.20 11.98
CA VAL A 81 37.43 45.82 10.65
C VAL A 81 38.84 46.42 10.48
N ASP A 82 39.38 47.04 11.52
CA ASP A 82 40.76 47.52 11.53
C ASP A 82 41.74 46.48 12.10
N LYS A 83 42.95 46.46 11.54
CA LYS A 83 44.03 45.52 11.91
C LYS A 83 44.60 45.81 13.31
N LYS A 84 44.66 47.08 13.72
CA LYS A 84 45.13 47.45 15.07
C LYS A 84 44.05 47.14 16.09
N GLU A 85 42.80 47.53 15.84
CA GLU A 85 41.66 47.17 16.69
C GLU A 85 41.55 45.65 16.91
N HIS A 86 41.80 44.86 15.86
CA HIS A 86 41.83 43.39 15.94
C HIS A 86 42.98 42.86 16.80
N LYS A 87 44.17 43.47 16.74
CA LYS A 87 45.30 43.12 17.62
C LYS A 87 45.09 43.58 19.07
N ASP A 88 44.37 44.67 19.28
CA ASP A 88 44.14 45.24 20.62
C ASP A 88 42.99 44.51 21.35
N LEU A 89 41.97 44.01 20.62
CA LEU A 89 40.74 43.42 21.21
C LEU A 89 40.49 41.93 20.89
N GLY A 90 41.13 41.37 19.85
CA GLY A 90 40.92 39.97 19.43
C GLY A 90 39.64 39.70 18.65
N ALA A 91 39.42 38.43 18.31
CA ALA A 91 38.23 37.92 17.63
C ALA A 91 37.13 37.48 18.62
N ASN A 92 35.87 37.79 18.30
CA ASN A 92 34.73 37.13 18.95
C ASN A 92 34.53 35.71 18.39
N LEU A 93 35.17 34.75 19.03
CA LEU A 93 35.13 33.32 18.65
C LEU A 93 33.71 32.71 18.72
N GLU A 94 32.77 33.31 19.45
CA GLU A 94 31.39 32.80 19.51
C GLU A 94 30.57 33.09 18.25
N ILE A 95 31.03 33.98 17.37
CA ILE A 95 30.40 34.27 16.09
C ILE A 95 31.32 33.98 14.89
N ASP A 96 32.62 33.74 15.10
CA ASP A 96 33.58 33.47 14.03
C ASP A 96 33.41 32.06 13.42
N ILE A 97 32.96 32.01 12.17
CA ILE A 97 32.72 30.75 11.47
C ILE A 97 34.02 30.02 11.10
N PRO A 98 35.11 30.69 10.66
CA PRO A 98 36.40 30.04 10.48
C PRO A 98 36.90 29.26 11.71
N PHE A 99 36.84 29.88 12.91
CA PHE A 99 37.20 29.20 14.16
C PHE A 99 36.25 28.06 14.51
N LYS A 100 34.92 28.27 14.40
CA LYS A 100 33.95 27.20 14.70
C LYS A 100 34.09 26.01 13.77
N TYR A 101 34.35 26.21 12.47
CA TYR A 101 34.64 25.12 11.55
C TYR A 101 35.94 24.36 11.90
N LEU A 102 36.99 25.04 12.38
CA LEU A 102 38.19 24.35 12.89
C LEU A 102 37.84 23.44 14.07
N SER A 103 37.00 23.88 15.01
CA SER A 103 36.56 23.04 16.15
C SER A 103 35.71 21.80 15.80
N PHE A 104 35.37 21.59 14.51
CA PHE A 104 34.72 20.38 14.00
C PHE A 104 35.63 19.49 13.13
N PHE A 105 36.77 20.00 12.63
CA PHE A 105 37.56 19.33 11.59
C PHE A 105 39.08 19.33 11.81
N LEU A 106 39.60 20.13 12.75
CA LEU A 106 40.99 20.06 13.19
C LEU A 106 41.10 18.97 14.26
N GLU A 107 41.73 17.85 13.92
CA GLU A 107 41.92 16.69 14.82
C GLU A 107 43.00 16.93 15.90
N ASP A 108 43.66 18.10 15.88
CA ASP A 108 44.68 18.52 16.86
C ASP A 108 44.10 19.55 17.85
N ASP A 109 43.71 19.08 19.03
CA ASP A 109 43.18 19.90 20.12
C ASP A 109 44.19 20.93 20.65
N ILE A 110 45.51 20.65 20.55
CA ILE A 110 46.56 21.56 21.02
C ILE A 110 46.70 22.74 20.07
N GLU A 111 46.72 22.48 18.76
CA GLU A 111 46.70 23.53 17.74
C GLU A 111 45.40 24.34 17.80
N LEU A 112 44.24 23.70 17.99
CA LEU A 112 42.96 24.39 18.14
C LEU A 112 42.94 25.36 19.32
N GLU A 113 43.51 24.96 20.46
CA GLU A 113 43.60 25.78 21.67
C GLU A 113 44.71 26.84 21.59
N GLN A 114 45.76 26.63 20.80
CA GLN A 114 46.72 27.67 20.42
C GLN A 114 46.03 28.75 19.55
N ILE A 115 45.30 28.34 18.50
CA ILE A 115 44.52 29.25 17.65
C ILE A 115 43.48 30.01 18.47
N ARG A 116 42.81 29.38 19.46
CA ARG A 116 41.88 30.06 20.38
C ARG A 116 42.55 31.26 21.06
N LYS A 117 43.78 31.10 21.56
CA LYS A 117 44.53 32.14 22.26
C LYS A 117 45.03 33.22 21.32
N GLU A 118 45.79 32.83 20.29
CA GLU A 118 46.43 33.76 19.36
C GLU A 118 45.42 34.63 18.58
N TYR A 119 44.22 34.11 18.32
CA TYR A 119 43.15 34.82 17.60
C TYR A 119 42.13 35.50 18.52
N GLY A 120 41.80 34.89 19.66
CA GLY A 120 40.76 35.38 20.58
C GLY A 120 41.28 36.37 21.63
N GLU A 121 42.47 36.17 22.20
CA GLU A 121 42.94 36.89 23.39
C GLU A 121 43.84 38.10 23.07
N GLY A 122 43.39 38.94 22.13
CA GLY A 122 44.12 40.12 21.64
C GLY A 122 44.85 40.97 22.70
N PRO A 123 44.25 41.31 23.85
CA PRO A 123 44.92 42.12 24.88
C PRO A 123 46.12 41.46 25.59
N LYS A 124 46.27 40.13 25.52
CA LYS A 124 47.15 39.36 26.43
C LYS A 124 48.51 38.93 25.85
N LEU A 125 48.70 39.02 24.54
CA LEU A 125 49.86 38.47 23.84
C LEU A 125 50.80 39.55 23.26
N PRO A 126 52.09 39.25 23.05
CA PRO A 126 53.02 40.05 22.24
C PRO A 126 52.48 40.36 20.83
N GLU A 127 53.00 41.38 20.15
CA GLU A 127 52.42 41.81 18.86
C GLU A 127 52.69 40.81 17.72
N GLU A 128 53.76 40.04 17.86
CA GLU A 128 54.26 38.98 17.00
C GLU A 128 53.49 37.65 17.12
N GLU A 129 52.86 37.38 18.26
CA GLU A 129 52.10 36.14 18.55
C GLU A 129 50.61 36.23 18.18
N LYS A 130 50.14 37.38 17.67
CA LYS A 130 48.71 37.62 17.39
C LYS A 130 48.30 37.14 16.00
N MET A 131 47.43 36.14 15.96
CA MET A 131 46.84 35.61 14.73
C MET A 131 45.73 36.54 14.19
N LEU A 132 45.70 36.73 12.88
CA LEU A 132 44.67 37.53 12.19
C LEU A 132 43.67 36.62 11.47
N THR A 133 42.45 37.10 11.21
CA THR A 133 41.38 36.34 10.51
C THR A 133 41.85 35.67 9.22
N GLY A 134 42.73 36.33 8.44
CA GLY A 134 43.29 35.75 7.21
C GLY A 134 44.16 34.50 7.44
N ALA A 135 44.83 34.39 8.58
CA ALA A 135 45.61 33.21 8.95
C ALA A 135 44.69 32.05 9.39
N VAL A 136 43.65 32.33 10.19
CA VAL A 136 42.62 31.34 10.58
C VAL A 136 41.91 30.78 9.34
N LYS A 137 41.45 31.68 8.44
CA LYS A 137 40.84 31.30 7.15
C LYS A 137 41.80 30.47 6.28
N LYS A 138 43.09 30.81 6.25
CA LYS A 138 44.12 30.02 5.54
C LYS A 138 44.29 28.62 6.16
N ARG A 139 44.33 28.48 7.49
CA ARG A 139 44.46 27.18 8.15
C ARG A 139 43.23 26.30 7.94
N LEU A 140 42.03 26.86 8.10
CA LEU A 140 40.79 26.14 7.77
C LEU A 140 40.76 25.69 6.31
N THR A 141 41.21 26.52 5.38
CA THR A 141 41.29 26.17 3.95
C THR A 141 42.16 24.92 3.74
N GLN A 142 43.27 24.78 4.46
CA GLN A 142 44.12 23.58 4.39
C GLN A 142 43.38 22.34 4.92
N VAL A 143 42.82 22.43 6.13
CA VAL A 143 42.12 21.33 6.80
C VAL A 143 40.96 20.81 5.94
N LEU A 144 40.07 21.68 5.50
CA LEU A 144 38.93 21.26 4.65
C LEU A 144 39.38 20.76 3.28
N THR A 145 40.45 21.31 2.70
CA THR A 145 41.00 20.77 1.43
C THR A 145 41.49 19.34 1.61
N GLN A 146 42.19 19.02 2.71
CA GLN A 146 42.64 17.66 3.00
C GLN A 146 41.47 16.69 3.19
N VAL A 147 40.43 17.08 3.94
CA VAL A 147 39.21 16.27 4.15
C VAL A 147 38.46 16.04 2.83
N VAL A 148 38.23 17.09 2.05
CA VAL A 148 37.51 17.00 0.76
C VAL A 148 38.31 16.22 -0.27
N GLU A 149 39.63 16.42 -0.39
CA GLU A 149 40.46 15.62 -1.30
C GLU A 149 40.52 14.16 -0.89
N ARG A 150 40.61 13.84 0.41
CA ARG A 150 40.55 12.46 0.91
C ARG A 150 39.23 11.79 0.51
N HIS A 151 38.09 12.45 0.72
CA HIS A 151 36.78 11.95 0.30
C HIS A 151 36.68 11.80 -1.23
N ARG A 152 37.19 12.76 -2.01
CA ARG A 152 37.16 12.68 -3.47
C ARG A 152 37.99 11.52 -4.00
N ARG A 153 39.16 11.26 -3.41
CA ARG A 153 40.03 10.13 -3.78
C ARG A 153 39.38 8.78 -3.44
N THR A 154 38.75 8.64 -2.26
CA THR A 154 38.05 7.38 -1.91
C THR A 154 36.78 7.19 -2.74
N ARG A 155 35.98 8.25 -2.96
CA ARG A 155 34.78 8.20 -3.80
C ARG A 155 35.08 7.86 -5.25
N ALA A 156 36.22 8.30 -5.79
CA ALA A 156 36.65 7.93 -7.15
C ALA A 156 37.01 6.43 -7.30
N GLY A 157 37.17 5.69 -6.19
CA GLY A 157 37.32 4.24 -6.17
C GLY A 157 36.03 3.47 -5.82
N VAL A 158 34.87 4.15 -5.75
CA VAL A 158 33.56 3.49 -5.55
C VAL A 158 32.95 3.21 -6.92
N THR A 159 32.69 1.93 -7.19
CA THR A 159 32.07 1.45 -8.43
C THR A 159 30.59 1.07 -8.19
N GLU A 160 29.82 0.85 -9.26
CA GLU A 160 28.39 0.54 -9.15
C GLU A 160 28.15 -0.83 -8.48
N GLU A 161 29.00 -1.81 -8.77
CA GLU A 161 28.94 -3.15 -8.14
C GLU A 161 29.26 -3.10 -6.64
N LEU A 162 29.99 -2.07 -6.17
CA LEU A 162 30.22 -1.81 -4.75
C LEU A 162 29.02 -1.09 -4.10
N VAL A 163 28.28 -0.28 -4.84
CA VAL A 163 27.02 0.35 -4.36
C VAL A 163 25.94 -0.72 -4.23
N ASP A 164 25.74 -1.56 -5.24
CA ASP A 164 24.77 -2.66 -5.22
C ASP A 164 25.08 -3.67 -4.12
N ALA A 165 26.36 -3.99 -3.91
CA ALA A 165 26.81 -4.78 -2.76
C ALA A 165 26.33 -4.22 -1.43
N PHE A 166 26.28 -2.89 -1.28
CA PHE A 166 25.86 -2.21 -0.05
C PHE A 166 24.34 -2.01 0.06
N MET A 167 23.61 -1.97 -1.05
CA MET A 167 22.14 -1.86 -1.05
C MET A 167 21.40 -3.21 -1.02
N ALA A 168 22.09 -4.31 -1.33
CA ALA A 168 21.52 -5.66 -1.31
C ALA A 168 20.95 -6.08 0.05
N VAL A 169 19.82 -6.80 0.03
CA VAL A 169 19.33 -7.53 1.21
C VAL A 169 20.28 -8.69 1.51
N ARG A 170 20.99 -8.58 2.62
CA ARG A 170 21.94 -9.57 3.13
C ARG A 170 21.92 -9.58 4.66
N PRO A 171 22.27 -10.69 5.31
CA PRO A 171 22.79 -10.64 6.68
C PRO A 171 23.95 -9.63 6.74
N LEU A 172 24.25 -9.06 7.90
CA LEU A 172 25.48 -8.25 8.08
C LEU A 172 26.73 -9.14 8.25
N LEU A 173 26.82 -10.13 7.36
CA LEU A 173 27.90 -11.07 7.06
C LEU A 173 28.00 -11.11 5.51
N PRO A 174 29.20 -11.13 4.89
CA PRO A 174 29.38 -10.86 3.45
C PRO A 174 28.96 -12.02 2.52
N SER A 175 28.61 -11.89 1.22
CA SER A 175 28.21 -10.80 0.27
C SER A 175 27.87 -11.46 -1.13
N LYS A 176 27.52 -10.89 -2.31
CA LYS A 176 27.33 -9.54 -2.95
C LYS A 176 26.58 -9.73 -4.32
N PRO A 177 25.70 -8.81 -4.80
CA PRO A 177 25.06 -8.85 -6.15
C PRO A 177 25.18 -7.53 -7.00
N GLU A 178 24.44 -7.39 -8.12
CA GLU A 178 24.49 -6.27 -9.14
C GLU A 178 23.13 -5.98 -9.89
N SER A 179 22.81 -4.69 -10.20
CA SER A 179 22.03 -4.13 -11.37
C SER A 179 20.47 -4.32 -11.48
N TRP A 180 19.59 -3.62 -12.25
CA TRP A 180 19.51 -2.28 -12.95
C TRP A 180 18.01 -1.83 -13.20
N GLU A 181 17.69 -0.80 -14.04
CA GLU A 181 16.36 -0.10 -14.12
C GLU A 181 15.84 0.46 -15.51
N SER A 182 14.50 0.33 -15.77
CA SER A 182 13.47 1.32 -16.31
C SER A 182 13.65 2.06 -17.68
N PRO A 183 12.76 3.02 -18.19
CA PRO A 183 11.42 3.54 -17.77
C PRO A 183 10.31 3.98 -18.83
N ARG A 184 9.01 3.91 -18.44
CA ARG A 184 7.84 4.88 -18.63
C ARG A 184 6.98 5.05 -19.93
N GLY A 185 5.69 4.63 -19.85
CA GLY A 185 4.48 5.39 -20.31
C GLY A 185 3.51 4.73 -21.33
N LYS A 186 2.31 5.25 -21.69
CA LYS A 186 1.32 6.26 -21.17
C LYS A 186 0.11 6.28 -22.19
N MET A 187 -1.11 6.88 -22.04
CA MET A 187 -1.90 7.63 -21.03
C MET A 187 -3.42 7.67 -21.46
N LYS A 188 -4.34 8.15 -20.58
CA LYS A 188 -5.83 8.32 -20.72
C LYS A 188 -6.69 7.02 -20.64
N MET A 189 -8.01 6.94 -20.28
CA MET A 189 -9.13 7.88 -19.94
C MET A 189 -10.10 8.28 -21.09
N ASP A 190 -11.45 8.30 -21.06
CA ASP A 190 -12.57 8.02 -20.10
C ASP A 190 -13.88 7.80 -20.95
N ASP A 191 -15.09 7.33 -20.54
CA ASP A 191 -15.69 6.48 -19.47
C ASP A 191 -17.22 6.29 -19.83
N ASP A 192 -17.81 5.08 -19.85
CA ASP A 192 -19.28 4.80 -20.02
C ASP A 192 -19.68 3.50 -19.24
N LYS A 193 -20.92 3.34 -18.70
CA LYS A 193 -21.06 2.65 -17.37
C LYS A 193 -22.18 1.64 -17.01
N LEU A 194 -23.22 1.37 -17.81
CA LEU A 194 -24.27 0.38 -17.43
C LEU A 194 -24.15 -0.93 -18.22
N ILE A 195 -24.31 -2.07 -17.53
CA ILE A 195 -24.39 -3.38 -18.20
C ILE A 195 -25.80 -3.55 -18.78
N ASP A 196 -25.88 -3.58 -20.11
CA ASP A 196 -27.11 -3.87 -20.84
C ASP A 196 -27.11 -5.30 -21.44
N GLU A 197 -28.23 -5.68 -22.06
CA GLU A 197 -28.36 -6.96 -22.74
C GLU A 197 -27.32 -7.14 -23.87
N SER A 198 -26.89 -6.06 -24.52
CA SER A 198 -25.90 -6.11 -25.62
C SER A 198 -24.50 -6.49 -25.12
N LEU A 199 -24.12 -6.01 -23.92
CA LEU A 199 -22.91 -6.42 -23.21
C LEU A 199 -22.98 -7.88 -22.75
N ILE A 200 -24.14 -8.33 -22.27
CA ILE A 200 -24.36 -9.72 -21.84
C ILE A 200 -24.24 -10.68 -23.04
N ASP A 201 -24.86 -10.36 -24.17
CA ASP A 201 -24.72 -11.09 -25.44
C ASP A 201 -23.30 -11.00 -26.01
N ARG A 202 -22.57 -9.90 -25.80
CA ARG A 202 -21.16 -9.78 -26.17
C ARG A 202 -20.28 -10.75 -25.36
N VAL A 203 -20.49 -10.85 -24.05
CA VAL A 203 -19.80 -11.85 -23.20
C VAL A 203 -20.13 -13.27 -23.66
N LYS A 204 -21.39 -13.57 -23.97
CA LYS A 204 -21.82 -14.86 -24.52
C LYS A 204 -21.09 -15.21 -25.82
N ARG A 205 -21.05 -14.26 -26.76
CA ARG A 205 -20.41 -14.41 -28.08
C ARG A 205 -18.91 -14.63 -27.98
N LEU A 206 -18.22 -13.89 -27.11
CA LEU A 206 -16.75 -13.93 -26.99
C LEU A 206 -16.24 -15.14 -26.21
N THR A 207 -16.93 -15.54 -25.14
CA THR A 207 -16.50 -16.66 -24.28
C THR A 207 -16.99 -18.02 -24.78
N GLY A 208 -17.99 -18.05 -25.66
CA GLY A 208 -18.66 -19.28 -26.08
C GLY A 208 -19.44 -19.99 -24.96
N ARG A 209 -19.61 -19.34 -23.80
CA ARG A 209 -20.34 -19.85 -22.63
C ARG A 209 -21.60 -19.04 -22.39
N GLU A 210 -22.55 -19.64 -21.68
CA GLU A 210 -23.68 -18.87 -21.15
C GLU A 210 -23.20 -17.79 -20.15
N PRO A 211 -23.73 -16.56 -20.19
CA PRO A 211 -23.49 -15.53 -19.18
C PRO A 211 -23.89 -16.03 -17.79
N HIS A 212 -23.09 -15.71 -16.77
CA HIS A 212 -23.38 -16.10 -15.38
C HIS A 212 -24.76 -15.59 -14.93
N VAL A 213 -25.45 -16.32 -14.04
CA VAL A 213 -26.76 -15.89 -13.48
C VAL A 213 -26.71 -14.46 -12.92
N PHE A 214 -25.58 -14.09 -12.31
CA PHE A 214 -25.38 -12.74 -11.77
C PHE A 214 -25.33 -11.62 -12.84
N LEU A 215 -24.99 -11.94 -14.09
CA LEU A 215 -25.11 -10.98 -15.21
C LEU A 215 -26.55 -10.96 -15.71
N ARG A 216 -27.14 -12.14 -16.00
CA ARG A 216 -28.51 -12.26 -16.55
C ARG A 216 -29.58 -11.62 -15.66
N ARG A 217 -29.32 -11.51 -14.35
CA ARG A 217 -30.24 -10.98 -13.33
C ARG A 217 -29.83 -9.62 -12.76
N GLY A 218 -28.83 -8.95 -13.34
CA GLY A 218 -28.39 -7.62 -12.87
C GLY A 218 -27.85 -7.61 -11.43
N VAL A 219 -27.27 -8.71 -10.95
CA VAL A 219 -26.52 -8.73 -9.68
C VAL A 219 -25.18 -8.01 -9.86
N PHE A 220 -24.48 -8.27 -10.97
CA PHE A 220 -23.46 -7.36 -11.51
C PHE A 220 -24.15 -6.47 -12.54
N PHE A 221 -24.19 -5.16 -12.29
CA PHE A 221 -25.07 -4.22 -13.01
C PHE A 221 -24.36 -2.97 -13.56
N SER A 222 -23.27 -2.57 -12.89
CA SER A 222 -22.46 -1.40 -13.23
C SER A 222 -21.08 -1.87 -13.68
N HIS A 223 -20.46 -1.11 -14.58
CA HIS A 223 -19.11 -1.37 -15.03
C HIS A 223 -18.33 -0.08 -15.26
N GLN A 224 -17.00 -0.19 -15.31
CA GLN A 224 -16.14 0.90 -15.76
C GLN A 224 -15.13 0.31 -16.75
N ASP A 225 -15.12 0.82 -17.99
CA ASP A 225 -14.25 0.40 -19.09
C ASP A 225 -14.32 -1.09 -19.48
N PHE A 226 -15.35 -1.86 -19.06
CA PHE A 226 -15.45 -3.29 -19.40
C PHE A 226 -15.49 -3.57 -20.91
N ASN A 227 -16.03 -2.65 -21.73
CA ASN A 227 -15.90 -2.75 -23.19
C ASN A 227 -14.44 -2.78 -23.67
N GLU A 228 -13.51 -2.04 -23.04
CA GLU A 228 -12.07 -2.09 -23.39
C GLU A 228 -11.42 -3.45 -23.09
N ILE A 229 -11.97 -4.20 -22.12
CA ILE A 229 -11.55 -5.60 -21.84
C ILE A 229 -12.07 -6.52 -22.94
N LEU A 230 -13.33 -6.35 -23.36
CA LEU A 230 -13.94 -7.16 -24.42
C LEU A 230 -13.34 -6.84 -25.80
N ASP A 231 -13.00 -5.57 -26.07
CA ASP A 231 -12.28 -5.12 -27.27
C ASP A 231 -10.88 -5.73 -27.33
N ALA A 232 -10.15 -5.70 -26.20
CA ALA A 232 -8.83 -6.31 -26.09
C ALA A 232 -8.89 -7.82 -26.34
N TYR A 233 -9.85 -8.51 -25.71
CA TYR A 233 -10.04 -9.96 -25.87
C TYR A 233 -10.46 -10.36 -27.28
N GLU A 234 -11.38 -9.60 -27.91
CA GLU A 234 -11.80 -9.79 -29.32
C GLU A 234 -10.64 -9.50 -30.30
N GLY A 235 -9.66 -8.67 -29.91
CA GLY A 235 -8.38 -8.47 -30.60
C GLY A 235 -7.28 -9.50 -30.29
N GLY A 236 -7.51 -10.44 -29.37
CA GLY A 236 -6.52 -11.44 -28.95
C GLY A 236 -5.47 -10.94 -27.93
N GLU A 237 -5.67 -9.77 -27.32
CA GLU A 237 -4.86 -9.30 -26.20
C GLU A 237 -5.30 -9.94 -24.87
N MET A 238 -4.33 -10.34 -24.05
CA MET A 238 -4.59 -10.87 -22.70
C MET A 238 -4.93 -9.73 -21.72
N PHE A 239 -5.71 -10.06 -20.69
CA PHE A 239 -5.92 -9.26 -19.49
C PHE A 239 -5.83 -10.18 -18.25
N TYR A 240 -5.83 -9.61 -17.05
CA TYR A 240 -5.90 -10.37 -15.80
C TYR A 240 -7.05 -9.90 -14.90
N LEU A 241 -7.50 -10.79 -14.03
CA LEU A 241 -8.51 -10.52 -13.01
C LEU A 241 -7.82 -10.18 -11.68
N TYR A 242 -8.34 -9.21 -10.94
CA TYR A 242 -7.93 -8.90 -9.58
C TYR A 242 -9.16 -8.75 -8.68
N THR A 243 -9.17 -9.47 -7.55
CA THR A 243 -10.13 -9.27 -6.47
C THR A 243 -9.44 -9.44 -5.11
N GLY A 244 -10.15 -9.27 -3.99
CA GLY A 244 -9.53 -9.41 -2.67
C GLY A 244 -10.53 -9.57 -1.54
N ARG A 245 -10.01 -10.01 -0.38
CA ARG A 245 -10.79 -10.21 0.86
C ARG A 245 -9.97 -9.81 2.08
N GLU A 246 -10.64 -9.23 3.07
CA GLU A 246 -10.05 -8.99 4.40
C GLU A 246 -9.98 -10.30 5.21
N ALA A 247 -8.81 -10.62 5.74
CA ALA A 247 -8.50 -11.86 6.45
C ALA A 247 -9.07 -11.84 7.88
N SER A 248 -10.37 -12.13 8.00
CA SER A 248 -11.08 -12.09 9.27
C SER A 248 -10.93 -13.38 10.09
N SER A 249 -11.24 -13.34 11.39
CA SER A 249 -11.36 -14.53 12.25
C SER A 249 -12.66 -15.31 12.08
N GLN A 250 -13.57 -14.83 11.24
CA GLN A 250 -14.88 -15.44 11.02
C GLN A 250 -14.93 -16.19 9.69
N ALA A 251 -15.72 -17.26 9.66
CA ALA A 251 -16.04 -17.94 8.42
C ALA A 251 -16.69 -16.97 7.42
N LEU A 252 -16.48 -17.20 6.13
CA LEU A 252 -17.17 -16.43 5.09
C LEU A 252 -18.69 -16.60 5.24
N HIS A 253 -19.43 -15.52 5.01
CA HIS A 253 -20.88 -15.60 4.77
C HIS A 253 -21.16 -15.76 3.27
N ILE A 254 -22.32 -16.31 2.90
CA ILE A 254 -22.65 -16.60 1.48
C ILE A 254 -22.56 -15.37 0.56
N GLY A 255 -22.69 -14.14 1.08
CA GLY A 255 -22.45 -12.91 0.33
C GLY A 255 -20.99 -12.69 -0.10
N ASP A 256 -20.01 -13.20 0.64
CA ASP A 256 -18.59 -13.15 0.27
C ASP A 256 -18.29 -14.01 -0.96
N LEU A 257 -19.09 -15.05 -1.17
CA LEU A 257 -18.92 -15.95 -2.31
C LEU A 257 -19.35 -15.29 -3.62
N ILE A 258 -20.15 -14.21 -3.62
CA ILE A 258 -20.68 -13.62 -4.86
C ILE A 258 -19.55 -13.06 -5.75
N PRO A 259 -18.62 -12.21 -5.25
CA PRO A 259 -17.45 -11.80 -6.04
C PRO A 259 -16.53 -12.97 -6.40
N LEU A 260 -16.32 -13.93 -5.49
CA LEU A 260 -15.41 -15.07 -5.73
C LEU A 260 -15.94 -16.02 -6.81
N MET A 261 -17.21 -16.44 -6.71
CA MET A 261 -17.89 -17.26 -7.72
C MET A 261 -17.91 -16.57 -9.09
N PHE A 262 -18.13 -15.24 -9.13
CA PHE A 262 -18.10 -14.50 -10.37
C PHE A 262 -16.68 -14.38 -10.95
N THR A 263 -15.68 -14.13 -10.13
CA THR A 263 -14.26 -14.12 -10.56
C THR A 263 -13.85 -15.48 -11.11
N LYS A 264 -14.28 -16.57 -10.46
CA LYS A 264 -14.04 -17.95 -10.91
C LYS A 264 -14.76 -18.25 -12.24
N TYR A 265 -15.98 -17.74 -12.43
CA TYR A 265 -16.66 -17.79 -13.74
C TYR A 265 -15.88 -17.03 -14.81
N LEU A 266 -15.43 -15.79 -14.54
CA LEU A 266 -14.66 -14.99 -15.48
C LEU A 266 -13.32 -15.66 -15.85
N GLN A 267 -12.63 -16.27 -14.87
CA GLN A 267 -11.41 -17.05 -15.10
C GLN A 267 -11.66 -18.17 -16.11
N GLU A 268 -12.69 -18.99 -15.91
CA GLU A 268 -13.01 -20.11 -16.81
C GLU A 268 -13.56 -19.65 -18.17
N ALA A 269 -14.28 -18.52 -18.21
CA ALA A 269 -14.93 -18.03 -19.41
C ALA A 269 -13.97 -17.33 -20.38
N PHE A 270 -12.98 -16.59 -19.85
CA PHE A 270 -11.98 -15.89 -20.65
C PHE A 270 -10.62 -16.62 -20.72
N GLY A 271 -10.34 -17.55 -19.80
CA GLY A 271 -9.06 -18.28 -19.74
C GLY A 271 -7.89 -17.43 -19.22
N VAL A 272 -8.16 -16.52 -18.27
CA VAL A 272 -7.23 -15.47 -17.82
C VAL A 272 -6.69 -15.68 -16.40
N PRO A 273 -5.46 -15.22 -16.11
CA PRO A 273 -4.89 -15.30 -14.77
C PRO A 273 -5.66 -14.44 -13.75
N VAL A 274 -5.76 -14.94 -12.52
CA VAL A 274 -6.41 -14.29 -11.37
C VAL A 274 -5.38 -13.97 -10.29
N VAL A 275 -5.47 -12.77 -9.73
CA VAL A 275 -4.76 -12.35 -8.53
C VAL A 275 -5.76 -12.10 -7.41
N VAL A 276 -5.55 -12.70 -6.23
CA VAL A 276 -6.40 -12.51 -5.05
C VAL A 276 -5.59 -11.94 -3.89
N GLN A 277 -5.93 -10.72 -3.46
CA GLN A 277 -5.33 -10.08 -2.29
C GLN A 277 -6.01 -10.52 -1.00
N LEU A 278 -5.22 -11.00 -0.04
CA LEU A 278 -5.63 -11.23 1.34
C LEU A 278 -5.09 -10.10 2.21
N ARG A 279 -6.00 -9.21 2.60
CA ARG A 279 -5.66 -8.10 3.51
C ARG A 279 -5.61 -8.62 4.94
N ASP A 280 -4.40 -8.88 5.42
CA ASP A 280 -4.07 -9.23 6.81
C ASP A 280 -3.41 -8.08 7.60
N ASP A 281 -3.27 -6.89 6.98
CA ASP A 281 -2.68 -5.69 7.58
C ASP A 281 -3.65 -4.87 8.48
N GLY A 282 -4.93 -5.23 8.50
CA GLY A 282 -6.01 -4.37 9.01
C GLY A 282 -6.07 -4.22 10.54
N ASP A 283 -5.61 -5.22 11.30
CA ASP A 283 -5.64 -5.23 12.76
C ASP A 283 -4.25 -5.52 13.34
N CYS A 284 -3.60 -4.45 13.81
CA CYS A 284 -2.28 -4.49 14.42
C CYS A 284 -2.28 -4.82 15.93
N SER A 285 -3.42 -5.23 16.51
CA SER A 285 -3.49 -5.76 17.88
C SER A 285 -3.19 -7.26 17.97
N LEU A 286 -3.20 -7.94 16.82
CA LEU A 286 -3.01 -9.37 16.65
C LEU A 286 -1.52 -9.72 16.55
N SER A 287 -1.18 -11.00 16.73
CA SER A 287 0.16 -11.51 16.45
C SER A 287 0.32 -11.87 14.98
N ASP A 288 1.56 -11.81 14.47
CA ASP A 288 1.93 -12.28 13.13
C ASP A 288 1.47 -13.72 12.85
N GLU A 289 1.34 -14.53 13.92
CA GLU A 289 0.85 -15.91 13.86
C GLU A 289 -0.67 -15.99 13.61
N GLU A 290 -1.44 -15.19 14.34
CA GLU A 290 -2.90 -15.13 14.21
C GLU A 290 -3.30 -14.47 12.88
N ASN A 291 -2.56 -13.45 12.41
CA ASN A 291 -2.76 -12.85 11.08
C ASN A 291 -2.47 -13.83 9.95
N ARG A 292 -1.32 -14.54 9.99
CA ARG A 292 -0.99 -15.56 8.99
C ARG A 292 -1.98 -16.71 8.98
N ARG A 293 -2.44 -17.16 10.16
CA ARG A 293 -3.49 -18.16 10.28
C ARG A 293 -4.80 -17.71 9.63
N ARG A 294 -5.25 -16.48 9.88
CA ARG A 294 -6.46 -15.93 9.24
C ARG A 294 -6.31 -15.81 7.72
N ALA A 295 -5.13 -15.44 7.23
CA ALA A 295 -4.83 -15.44 5.80
C ALA A 295 -4.90 -16.88 5.23
N GLN A 296 -4.29 -17.87 5.88
CA GLN A 296 -4.34 -19.27 5.46
C GLN A 296 -5.76 -19.87 5.51
N ASP A 297 -6.55 -19.61 6.55
CA ASP A 297 -7.95 -20.05 6.62
C ASP A 297 -8.81 -19.36 5.55
N SER A 298 -8.61 -18.06 5.29
CA SER A 298 -9.27 -17.35 4.19
C SER A 298 -8.87 -17.88 2.82
N ALA A 299 -7.59 -18.23 2.62
CA ALA A 299 -7.10 -18.85 1.39
C ALA A 299 -7.76 -20.21 1.14
N LYS A 300 -7.97 -21.03 2.18
CA LYS A 300 -8.69 -22.32 2.05
C LYS A 300 -10.13 -22.13 1.57
N ASP A 301 -10.83 -21.12 2.07
CA ASP A 301 -12.19 -20.79 1.59
C ASP A 301 -12.21 -20.22 0.17
N ILE A 302 -11.21 -19.44 -0.24
CA ILE A 302 -11.06 -18.99 -1.63
C ILE A 302 -10.80 -20.20 -2.55
N ILE A 303 -9.85 -21.08 -2.20
CA ILE A 303 -9.52 -22.27 -2.99
C ILE A 303 -10.74 -23.21 -3.11
N ALA A 304 -11.55 -23.33 -2.04
CA ALA A 304 -12.80 -24.10 -2.05
C ALA A 304 -13.84 -23.62 -3.08
N CYS A 305 -13.75 -22.38 -3.57
CA CYS A 305 -14.59 -21.88 -4.67
C CYS A 305 -14.25 -22.54 -6.03
N GLY A 306 -13.12 -23.26 -6.13
CA GLY A 306 -12.70 -23.99 -7.32
C GLY A 306 -11.98 -23.14 -8.36
N PHE A 307 -11.11 -22.23 -7.92
CA PHE A 307 -10.16 -21.53 -8.81
C PHE A 307 -9.09 -22.49 -9.37
N ASP A 308 -8.61 -22.20 -10.57
CA ASP A 308 -7.52 -22.96 -11.19
C ASP A 308 -6.18 -22.65 -10.52
N VAL A 309 -5.55 -23.64 -9.90
CA VAL A 309 -4.24 -23.50 -9.23
C VAL A 309 -3.14 -23.03 -10.18
N THR A 310 -3.20 -23.35 -11.48
CA THR A 310 -2.18 -22.92 -12.45
C THR A 310 -2.31 -21.44 -12.80
N ASN A 311 -3.55 -20.93 -12.89
CA ASN A 311 -3.89 -19.57 -13.29
C ASN A 311 -4.35 -18.65 -12.14
N THR A 312 -4.01 -18.98 -10.87
CA THR A 312 -4.39 -18.17 -9.70
C THR A 312 -3.21 -17.97 -8.75
N PHE A 313 -2.96 -16.72 -8.38
CA PHE A 313 -2.02 -16.33 -7.32
C PHE A 313 -2.77 -15.64 -6.17
N ILE A 314 -2.66 -16.20 -4.97
CA ILE A 314 -3.25 -15.64 -3.74
C ILE A 314 -2.10 -15.08 -2.91
N PHE A 315 -2.19 -13.86 -2.37
CA PHE A 315 -1.10 -13.31 -1.56
C PHE A 315 -1.60 -12.59 -0.31
N SER A 316 -0.87 -12.73 0.81
CA SER A 316 -1.06 -11.93 2.02
C SER A 316 -0.29 -10.61 1.89
N ASP A 317 -0.91 -9.50 2.28
CA ASP A 317 -0.29 -8.18 2.25
C ASP A 317 0.98 -8.14 3.13
N LEU A 318 0.90 -8.64 4.37
CA LEU A 318 2.05 -8.72 5.28
C LEU A 318 3.20 -9.60 4.73
N SER A 319 2.90 -10.59 3.88
CA SER A 319 3.89 -11.51 3.31
C SER A 319 4.50 -11.04 1.98
N TYR A 320 3.74 -10.29 1.17
CA TYR A 320 4.11 -9.96 -0.21
C TYR A 320 4.55 -8.50 -0.41
N ILE A 321 4.19 -7.57 0.48
CA ILE A 321 4.52 -6.14 0.33
C ILE A 321 6.04 -5.93 0.41
N GLY A 322 6.65 -5.78 -0.76
CA GLY A 322 8.08 -5.51 -0.94
C GLY A 322 8.41 -5.21 -2.40
N GLY A 323 9.70 -5.20 -2.74
CA GLY A 323 10.19 -5.19 -4.13
C GLY A 323 9.47 -4.21 -5.07
N ALA A 324 8.81 -4.75 -6.10
CA ALA A 324 8.08 -3.96 -7.09
C ALA A 324 6.71 -3.44 -6.58
N PHE A 325 6.01 -4.22 -5.76
CA PHE A 325 4.74 -3.83 -5.14
C PHE A 325 4.90 -2.57 -4.29
N TYR A 326 5.89 -2.55 -3.40
CA TYR A 326 6.19 -1.38 -2.56
C TYR A 326 6.61 -0.16 -3.42
N LYS A 327 7.36 -0.36 -4.51
CA LYS A 327 7.67 0.71 -5.48
C LYS A 327 6.38 1.29 -6.10
N ASN A 328 5.35 0.48 -6.34
CA ASN A 328 4.05 0.96 -6.85
C ASN A 328 3.22 1.66 -5.76
N MET A 329 3.15 1.08 -4.56
CA MET A 329 2.49 1.68 -3.39
C MET A 329 3.01 3.10 -3.11
N VAL A 330 4.34 3.31 -3.16
CA VAL A 330 4.95 4.65 -2.99
C VAL A 330 4.59 5.60 -4.13
N LYS A 331 4.62 5.15 -5.40
CA LYS A 331 4.19 5.98 -6.56
C LYS A 331 2.73 6.44 -6.42
N ILE A 332 1.84 5.55 -5.96
CA ILE A 332 0.42 5.82 -5.75
C ILE A 332 0.23 6.80 -4.59
N GLY A 333 0.87 6.56 -3.45
CA GLY A 333 0.84 7.46 -2.29
C GLY A 333 1.32 8.87 -2.62
N GLN A 334 2.39 9.02 -3.41
CA GLN A 334 2.86 10.32 -3.91
C GLN A 334 1.87 11.04 -4.84
N CYS A 335 0.86 10.34 -5.38
CA CYS A 335 -0.19 10.92 -6.20
C CYS A 335 -1.44 11.35 -5.42
N VAL A 336 -1.65 10.88 -4.18
CA VAL A 336 -2.87 11.11 -3.39
C VAL A 336 -2.57 12.03 -2.22
N THR A 337 -3.26 13.16 -2.12
CA THR A 337 -3.14 14.06 -0.96
C THR A 337 -4.02 13.59 0.18
N VAL A 338 -3.65 13.91 1.43
CA VAL A 338 -4.47 13.61 2.63
C VAL A 338 -5.91 14.14 2.45
N ASN A 339 -6.07 15.36 1.95
CA ASN A 339 -7.40 15.94 1.70
C ASN A 339 -8.21 15.14 0.66
N LYS A 340 -7.56 14.56 -0.37
CA LYS A 340 -8.24 13.68 -1.33
C LYS A 340 -8.62 12.34 -0.69
N ALA A 341 -7.75 11.75 0.13
CA ALA A 341 -8.08 10.52 0.87
C ALA A 341 -9.28 10.74 1.82
N ARG A 342 -9.29 11.83 2.59
CA ARG A 342 -10.41 12.19 3.49
C ARG A 342 -11.72 12.41 2.71
N GLY A 343 -11.66 13.05 1.54
CA GLY A 343 -12.82 13.27 0.69
C GLY A 343 -13.36 12.03 -0.03
N ILE A 344 -12.57 10.96 -0.16
CA ILE A 344 -12.98 9.69 -0.81
C ILE A 344 -13.42 8.66 0.23
N PHE A 345 -12.66 8.50 1.33
CA PHE A 345 -12.85 7.42 2.31
C PHE A 345 -13.47 7.90 3.64
N GLY A 346 -13.75 9.19 3.79
CA GLY A 346 -14.37 9.75 5.00
C GLY A 346 -13.46 9.87 6.22
N PHE A 347 -12.14 9.68 6.06
CA PHE A 347 -11.19 9.64 7.19
C PHE A 347 -11.16 10.95 8.03
N SER A 348 -11.04 10.76 9.34
CA SER A 348 -10.97 11.79 10.38
C SER A 348 -9.53 12.04 10.87
N ASP A 349 -9.32 13.07 11.68
CA ASP A 349 -8.02 13.30 12.36
C ASP A 349 -7.79 12.35 13.56
N GLU A 350 -8.79 11.54 13.94
CA GLU A 350 -8.70 10.51 14.98
C GLU A 350 -8.30 9.14 14.40
N ASP A 351 -8.36 8.96 13.07
CA ASP A 351 -7.99 7.73 12.40
C ASP A 351 -6.48 7.47 12.41
N CYS A 352 -6.10 6.22 12.70
CA CYS A 352 -4.70 5.81 12.73
C CYS A 352 -4.02 5.90 11.35
N LEU A 353 -2.70 6.17 11.36
CA LEU A 353 -1.92 6.38 10.13
C LEU A 353 -1.95 5.19 9.16
N SER A 354 -2.15 3.95 9.65
CA SER A 354 -2.31 2.77 8.78
C SER A 354 -3.54 2.87 7.87
N LYS A 355 -4.68 3.40 8.34
CA LYS A 355 -5.86 3.65 7.50
C LYS A 355 -5.54 4.61 6.35
N TYR A 356 -4.73 5.64 6.60
CA TYR A 356 -4.26 6.57 5.56
C TYR A 356 -3.25 5.93 4.58
N CYS A 357 -2.49 4.93 5.03
CA CYS A 357 -1.53 4.20 4.19
C CYS A 357 -2.15 3.04 3.38
N PHE A 358 -3.34 2.57 3.74
CA PHE A 358 -3.97 1.39 3.13
C PHE A 358 -4.50 1.60 1.68
N PRO A 359 -5.09 2.74 1.26
CA PRO A 359 -5.58 2.86 -0.12
C PRO A 359 -4.51 2.65 -1.21
N PRO A 360 -3.25 3.10 -1.05
CA PRO A 360 -2.14 2.69 -1.92
C PRO A 360 -1.81 1.19 -1.94
N VAL A 361 -2.09 0.44 -0.87
CA VAL A 361 -1.94 -1.03 -0.81
C VAL A 361 -2.98 -1.68 -1.72
N GLN A 362 -4.27 -1.41 -1.51
CA GLN A 362 -5.36 -1.96 -2.33
C GLN A 362 -5.34 -1.45 -3.79
N ALA A 363 -4.76 -0.28 -4.06
CA ALA A 363 -4.56 0.22 -5.42
C ALA A 363 -3.41 -0.47 -6.18
N SER A 364 -2.43 -1.07 -5.47
CA SER A 364 -1.22 -1.63 -6.12
C SER A 364 -1.46 -2.87 -6.98
N PRO A 365 -2.33 -3.84 -6.61
CA PRO A 365 -2.63 -5.00 -7.45
C PRO A 365 -3.31 -4.69 -8.78
N SER A 366 -3.87 -3.49 -8.94
CA SER A 366 -4.49 -3.01 -10.18
C SER A 366 -3.47 -2.78 -11.32
N PHE A 367 -2.17 -2.96 -11.06
CA PHE A 367 -1.10 -2.75 -12.03
C PHE A 367 -0.20 -4.00 -12.16
N PRO A 368 0.05 -4.52 -13.38
CA PRO A 368 0.78 -5.76 -13.59
C PRO A 368 2.24 -5.69 -13.11
N SER A 369 2.85 -4.50 -13.14
CA SER A 369 4.20 -4.25 -12.61
C SER A 369 4.34 -4.45 -11.10
N SER A 370 3.25 -4.67 -10.36
CA SER A 370 3.28 -5.13 -8.96
C SER A 370 3.59 -6.63 -8.84
N PHE A 371 3.38 -7.42 -9.91
CA PHE A 371 3.63 -8.85 -10.00
C PHE A 371 4.58 -9.19 -11.17
N PRO A 372 5.83 -8.71 -11.16
CA PRO A 372 6.77 -8.89 -12.28
C PRO A 372 7.16 -10.36 -12.54
N HIS A 373 6.81 -11.27 -11.63
CA HIS A 373 6.98 -12.71 -11.78
C HIS A 373 5.84 -13.41 -12.56
N LEU A 374 4.64 -12.79 -12.60
CA LEU A 374 3.49 -13.25 -13.40
C LEU A 374 3.40 -12.52 -14.74
N PHE A 375 3.78 -11.23 -14.77
CA PHE A 375 3.50 -10.32 -15.89
C PHE A 375 4.78 -9.67 -16.43
N SER A 376 5.86 -10.45 -16.54
CA SER A 376 7.18 -9.97 -16.98
C SER A 376 7.09 -9.32 -18.38
N GLY A 377 7.53 -8.06 -18.50
CA GLY A 377 7.44 -7.27 -19.73
C GLY A 377 6.03 -6.78 -20.10
N MET A 378 4.97 -7.23 -19.42
CA MET A 378 3.57 -6.90 -19.72
C MET A 378 3.08 -5.65 -18.99
N ASP A 379 3.88 -4.58 -18.93
CA ASP A 379 3.62 -3.33 -18.17
C ASP A 379 2.27 -2.63 -18.47
N LYS A 380 1.63 -2.97 -19.60
CA LYS A 380 0.35 -2.41 -20.06
C LYS A 380 -0.86 -3.35 -19.92
N LEU A 381 -0.66 -4.60 -19.46
CA LEU A 381 -1.70 -5.61 -19.32
C LEU A 381 -2.93 -5.02 -18.61
N ARG A 382 -4.12 -5.16 -19.21
CA ARG A 382 -5.36 -4.63 -18.62
C ARG A 382 -5.73 -5.47 -17.39
N CYS A 383 -6.33 -4.81 -16.41
CA CYS A 383 -6.83 -5.41 -15.19
C CYS A 383 -8.36 -5.26 -15.15
N LEU A 384 -9.09 -6.33 -14.86
CA LEU A 384 -10.54 -6.31 -14.60
C LEU A 384 -10.80 -6.68 -13.13
N ILE A 385 -11.56 -5.84 -12.44
CA ILE A 385 -11.84 -5.93 -11.01
C ILE A 385 -13.33 -6.27 -10.77
N PRO A 386 -13.67 -7.55 -10.54
CA PRO A 386 -14.96 -7.95 -9.96
C PRO A 386 -15.00 -7.67 -8.45
N CYS A 387 -15.87 -6.75 -8.03
CA CYS A 387 -16.06 -6.38 -6.63
C CYS A 387 -17.51 -5.95 -6.34
N ALA A 388 -17.86 -5.81 -5.06
CA ALA A 388 -19.08 -5.11 -4.65
C ALA A 388 -18.87 -3.58 -4.70
N ILE A 389 -19.96 -2.82 -4.84
CA ILE A 389 -19.92 -1.37 -5.09
C ILE A 389 -19.32 -0.53 -3.95
N ASP A 390 -19.23 -1.04 -2.72
CA ASP A 390 -18.51 -0.37 -1.61
C ASP A 390 -16.99 -0.23 -1.86
N GLN A 391 -16.44 -0.94 -2.84
CA GLN A 391 -15.03 -0.92 -3.19
C GLN A 391 -14.67 0.09 -4.30
N ASP A 392 -15.65 0.69 -5.01
CA ASP A 392 -15.40 1.77 -6.01
C ASP A 392 -14.49 2.89 -5.47
N PRO A 393 -14.64 3.42 -4.23
CA PRO A 393 -13.79 4.49 -3.73
C PRO A 393 -12.27 4.22 -3.87
N TYR A 394 -11.83 2.97 -3.67
CA TYR A 394 -10.43 2.57 -3.87
C TYR A 394 -10.04 2.55 -5.35
N PHE A 395 -10.90 1.99 -6.21
CA PHE A 395 -10.55 1.78 -7.61
C PHE A 395 -10.80 3.00 -8.49
N ARG A 396 -11.74 3.87 -8.13
CA ARG A 396 -11.88 5.23 -8.63
C ARG A 396 -10.66 6.10 -8.31
N MET A 397 -10.16 6.04 -7.07
CA MET A 397 -8.87 6.65 -6.72
C MET A 397 -7.74 6.05 -7.57
N THR A 398 -7.77 4.75 -7.85
CA THR A 398 -6.77 4.05 -8.66
C THR A 398 -6.82 4.47 -10.14
N ARG A 399 -8.01 4.59 -10.73
CA ARG A 399 -8.28 5.09 -12.09
C ARG A 399 -7.83 6.55 -12.27
N ASP A 400 -7.91 7.37 -11.22
CA ASP A 400 -7.39 8.75 -11.21
C ASP A 400 -5.85 8.83 -11.19
N VAL A 401 -5.14 7.84 -10.61
CA VAL A 401 -3.66 7.86 -10.53
C VAL A 401 -2.98 7.09 -11.66
N ALA A 402 -3.60 6.05 -12.21
CA ALA A 402 -3.01 5.22 -13.27
C ALA A 402 -2.45 6.04 -14.47
N PRO A 403 -3.20 7.00 -15.04
CA PRO A 403 -2.73 7.80 -16.18
C PRO A 403 -1.58 8.75 -15.79
N ARG A 404 -1.49 9.17 -14.53
CA ARG A 404 -0.40 10.00 -14.01
C ARG A 404 0.90 9.20 -13.95
N LEU A 405 0.83 7.98 -13.44
CA LEU A 405 1.95 7.04 -13.36
C LEU A 405 2.35 6.44 -14.72
N GLY A 406 1.39 6.36 -15.65
CA GLY A 406 1.58 5.81 -16.99
C GLY A 406 1.15 4.36 -17.16
N PHE A 407 0.34 3.84 -16.23
CA PHE A 407 -0.33 2.56 -16.33
C PHE A 407 -1.69 2.69 -17.03
N SER A 408 -2.19 1.57 -17.55
CA SER A 408 -3.59 1.40 -17.96
C SER A 408 -4.52 1.64 -16.76
N LYS A 409 -5.74 2.17 -16.99
CA LYS A 409 -6.78 2.14 -15.95
C LYS A 409 -7.18 0.68 -15.66
N PRO A 410 -7.45 0.29 -14.40
CA PRO A 410 -8.21 -0.91 -14.14
C PRO A 410 -9.67 -0.69 -14.57
N SER A 411 -10.25 -1.73 -15.17
CA SER A 411 -11.67 -1.83 -15.47
C SER A 411 -12.39 -2.44 -14.27
N LEU A 412 -13.67 -2.09 -14.07
CA LEU A 412 -14.50 -2.62 -12.99
C LEU A 412 -15.72 -3.33 -13.52
N ILE A 413 -16.18 -4.31 -12.75
CA ILE A 413 -17.52 -4.88 -12.86
C ILE A 413 -18.09 -5.03 -11.45
N GLU A 414 -19.20 -4.36 -11.17
CA GLU A 414 -19.64 -4.00 -9.81
C GLU A 414 -20.94 -4.71 -9.45
N SER A 415 -20.95 -5.39 -8.29
CA SER A 415 -22.15 -6.05 -7.77
C SER A 415 -23.00 -5.14 -6.89
N THR A 416 -24.30 -5.43 -6.87
CA THR A 416 -25.21 -5.00 -5.81
C THR A 416 -24.77 -5.54 -4.45
N PHE A 417 -25.30 -4.95 -3.37
CA PHE A 417 -25.13 -5.49 -2.02
C PHE A 417 -25.99 -6.72 -1.82
N PHE A 418 -25.39 -7.79 -1.27
CA PHE A 418 -26.16 -8.92 -0.76
C PHE A 418 -26.81 -8.55 0.58
N PRO A 419 -28.15 -8.64 0.73
CA PRO A 419 -28.84 -8.15 1.92
C PRO A 419 -28.67 -9.08 3.14
N GLY A 420 -28.69 -8.51 4.34
CA GLY A 420 -28.70 -9.30 5.59
C GLY A 420 -30.04 -9.98 5.83
N LEU A 421 -30.04 -11.02 6.67
CA LEU A 421 -31.25 -11.82 6.92
C LEU A 421 -32.42 -10.99 7.47
N GLN A 422 -32.15 -9.96 8.27
CA GLN A 422 -33.18 -9.09 8.84
C GLN A 422 -33.68 -7.96 7.90
N GLY A 423 -33.25 -7.91 6.63
CA GLY A 423 -33.69 -6.93 5.63
C GLY A 423 -32.58 -5.99 5.13
N PHE A 424 -32.86 -5.21 4.10
CA PHE A 424 -31.86 -4.37 3.39
C PHE A 424 -31.14 -3.32 4.25
N ASN A 425 -31.79 -2.78 5.28
CA ASN A 425 -31.14 -1.87 6.24
C ASN A 425 -30.25 -2.59 7.26
N GLY A 426 -30.34 -3.92 7.35
CA GLY A 426 -29.45 -4.75 8.15
C GLY A 426 -28.21 -5.13 7.33
N LYS A 427 -27.08 -4.47 7.60
CA LYS A 427 -25.78 -5.02 7.20
C LYS A 427 -25.61 -6.39 7.88
N MET A 428 -25.21 -7.40 7.11
CA MET A 428 -24.67 -8.64 7.69
C MET A 428 -23.53 -8.25 8.64
N SER A 429 -23.64 -8.62 9.90
CA SER A 429 -22.70 -8.19 10.93
C SER A 429 -21.99 -9.38 11.56
N ALA A 430 -20.67 -9.28 11.59
CA ALA A 430 -19.81 -10.15 12.38
C ALA A 430 -20.21 -10.24 13.87
N SER A 431 -20.94 -9.24 14.38
CA SER A 431 -21.43 -9.21 15.76
C SER A 431 -22.77 -9.95 15.98
N ASP A 432 -23.47 -10.37 14.93
CA ASP A 432 -24.71 -11.16 15.04
C ASP A 432 -24.63 -12.42 14.15
N PRO A 433 -24.35 -13.59 14.75
CA PRO A 433 -24.34 -14.88 14.04
C PRO A 433 -25.66 -15.26 13.34
N ASN A 434 -26.78 -14.59 13.66
CA ASN A 434 -28.07 -14.81 13.03
C ASN A 434 -28.39 -13.80 11.91
N SER A 435 -27.52 -12.84 11.64
CA SER A 435 -27.68 -11.87 10.54
C SER A 435 -27.26 -12.40 9.17
N ALA A 436 -26.50 -13.50 9.14
CA ALA A 436 -25.94 -14.09 7.93
C ALA A 436 -25.94 -15.63 7.97
N ILE A 437 -25.95 -16.22 6.77
CA ILE A 437 -25.66 -17.65 6.55
C ILE A 437 -24.16 -17.80 6.30
N TYR A 438 -23.48 -18.61 7.09
CA TYR A 438 -22.04 -18.86 6.99
C TYR A 438 -21.73 -20.14 6.21
N VAL A 439 -20.59 -20.19 5.53
CA VAL A 439 -20.12 -21.40 4.83
C VAL A 439 -19.77 -22.56 5.78
N THR A 440 -19.78 -22.32 7.09
CA THR A 440 -19.63 -23.33 8.15
C THR A 440 -20.94 -23.79 8.76
N ASP A 441 -22.07 -23.14 8.46
CA ASP A 441 -23.40 -23.50 8.99
C ASP A 441 -23.76 -24.94 8.58
N THR A 442 -24.49 -25.67 9.45
CA THR A 442 -25.10 -26.96 9.11
C THR A 442 -26.45 -26.76 8.38
N ALA A 443 -26.99 -27.82 7.78
CA ALA A 443 -28.35 -27.81 7.25
C ALA A 443 -29.40 -27.43 8.31
N GLU A 444 -29.17 -27.76 9.59
CA GLU A 444 -30.04 -27.36 10.70
C GLU A 444 -29.92 -25.86 11.01
N ASP A 445 -28.71 -25.30 11.01
CA ASP A 445 -28.47 -23.86 11.21
C ASP A 445 -29.08 -23.03 10.06
N ILE A 446 -28.89 -23.45 8.81
CA ILE A 446 -29.51 -22.83 7.62
C ILE A 446 -31.03 -22.88 7.75
N THR A 447 -31.57 -24.05 8.11
CA THR A 447 -33.02 -24.23 8.33
C THR A 447 -33.54 -23.32 9.45
N TYR A 448 -32.81 -23.19 10.56
CA TYR A 448 -33.17 -22.31 11.67
C TYR A 448 -33.17 -20.85 11.23
N LYS A 449 -32.05 -20.36 10.68
CA LYS A 449 -31.85 -18.96 10.28
C LYS A 449 -32.84 -18.53 9.20
N ILE A 450 -33.03 -19.33 8.15
CA ILE A 450 -34.03 -19.00 7.12
C ILE A 450 -35.44 -19.01 7.70
N ASN A 451 -35.82 -19.94 8.58
CA ASN A 451 -37.17 -19.94 9.14
C ASN A 451 -37.43 -18.84 10.19
N LYS A 452 -36.45 -18.53 11.05
CA LYS A 452 -36.61 -17.65 12.22
C LYS A 452 -36.09 -16.22 12.03
N CYS A 453 -35.05 -16.03 11.22
CA CYS A 453 -34.31 -14.76 11.12
C CYS A 453 -34.54 -14.04 9.78
N ALA A 454 -34.77 -14.78 8.68
CA ALA A 454 -35.05 -14.18 7.37
C ALA A 454 -36.38 -13.39 7.38
N PHE A 455 -36.28 -12.09 7.13
CA PHE A 455 -37.36 -11.13 7.05
C PHE A 455 -38.33 -11.43 5.90
N ILE A 456 -39.62 -11.19 6.15
CA ILE A 456 -40.71 -11.22 5.19
C ILE A 456 -41.56 -9.98 5.44
N SER A 457 -42.02 -9.31 4.38
CA SER A 457 -42.87 -8.12 4.49
C SER A 457 -44.16 -8.42 5.28
N LYS A 458 -44.49 -7.55 6.24
CA LYS A 458 -45.60 -7.75 7.18
C LYS A 458 -47.00 -7.62 6.57
N GLN A 459 -47.11 -7.25 5.30
CA GLN A 459 -48.39 -7.23 4.58
C GLN A 459 -48.82 -8.63 4.09
N GLN A 460 -47.88 -9.59 4.04
CA GLN A 460 -48.07 -10.86 3.31
C GLN A 460 -48.83 -11.99 4.06
N THR A 461 -49.54 -11.73 5.16
CA THR A 461 -50.39 -12.75 5.81
C THR A 461 -51.81 -12.82 5.27
N ASP A 462 -52.36 -11.68 4.81
CA ASP A 462 -53.79 -11.52 4.49
C ASP A 462 -54.06 -10.81 3.15
N GLN A 463 -53.06 -10.72 2.26
CA GLN A 463 -53.19 -10.11 0.93
C GLN A 463 -53.02 -11.12 -0.22
N GLU A 464 -53.72 -10.88 -1.32
CA GLU A 464 -53.62 -11.68 -2.56
C GLU A 464 -52.30 -11.47 -3.32
N TYR A 465 -51.59 -10.37 -3.07
CA TYR A 465 -50.32 -10.04 -3.71
C TYR A 465 -49.20 -9.90 -2.67
N ARG A 466 -47.98 -10.28 -3.05
CA ARG A 466 -46.78 -10.13 -2.24
C ARG A 466 -45.80 -9.15 -2.88
N ASP A 467 -45.33 -8.20 -2.10
CA ASP A 467 -44.08 -7.50 -2.42
C ASP A 467 -42.91 -8.49 -2.30
N LEU A 468 -42.07 -8.51 -3.33
CA LEU A 468 -40.89 -9.37 -3.49
C LEU A 468 -39.58 -8.58 -3.41
N GLU A 469 -39.62 -7.25 -3.45
CA GLU A 469 -38.42 -6.42 -3.34
C GLU A 469 -37.86 -6.51 -1.91
N GLU A 470 -38.72 -6.46 -0.89
CA GLU A 470 -38.33 -6.63 0.52
C GLU A 470 -38.24 -8.10 1.01
N ASP A 471 -38.65 -9.09 0.21
CA ASP A 471 -38.74 -10.50 0.66
C ASP A 471 -37.38 -11.22 0.60
N ILE A 472 -36.67 -11.29 1.73
CA ILE A 472 -35.33 -11.89 1.80
C ILE A 472 -35.27 -13.34 1.29
N PRO A 473 -36.24 -14.24 1.58
CA PRO A 473 -36.29 -15.56 0.98
C PRO A 473 -36.34 -15.58 -0.55
N PHE A 474 -37.16 -14.73 -1.18
CA PHE A 474 -37.19 -14.60 -2.64
C PHE A 474 -35.90 -13.95 -3.19
N GLN A 475 -35.42 -12.89 -2.53
CA GLN A 475 -34.18 -12.22 -2.93
C GLN A 475 -33.00 -13.19 -2.93
N TYR A 476 -32.79 -14.00 -1.89
CA TYR A 476 -31.69 -14.97 -1.87
C TYR A 476 -31.81 -16.04 -2.98
N LEU A 477 -33.03 -16.40 -3.42
CA LEU A 477 -33.21 -17.27 -4.59
C LEU A 477 -32.78 -16.58 -5.89
N SER A 478 -32.97 -15.27 -6.04
CA SER A 478 -32.55 -14.53 -7.24
C SER A 478 -31.02 -14.53 -7.43
N PHE A 479 -30.24 -14.60 -6.34
CA PHE A 479 -28.80 -14.83 -6.40
C PHE A 479 -28.46 -16.31 -6.71
N PHE A 480 -29.01 -17.27 -5.95
CA PHE A 480 -28.42 -18.62 -5.85
C PHE A 480 -29.14 -19.75 -6.59
N LEU A 481 -30.39 -19.59 -7.03
CA LEU A 481 -31.09 -20.61 -7.80
C LEU A 481 -30.59 -20.58 -9.26
N GLU A 482 -29.95 -21.64 -9.77
CA GLU A 482 -29.33 -21.63 -11.12
C GLU A 482 -30.34 -21.56 -12.29
N ASP A 483 -31.59 -21.95 -12.05
CA ASP A 483 -32.68 -22.08 -13.02
C ASP A 483 -33.52 -20.79 -13.09
N ASP A 484 -33.56 -20.15 -14.27
CA ASP A 484 -34.32 -18.91 -14.51
C ASP A 484 -35.84 -19.17 -14.68
N ASP A 485 -36.22 -20.29 -15.30
CA ASP A 485 -37.64 -20.65 -15.51
C ASP A 485 -38.30 -21.01 -14.16
N GLU A 486 -37.58 -21.72 -13.28
CA GLU A 486 -38.03 -21.94 -11.91
C GLU A 486 -38.11 -20.64 -11.12
N LEU A 487 -37.12 -19.74 -11.24
CA LEU A 487 -37.14 -18.45 -10.54
C LEU A 487 -38.32 -17.58 -10.97
N GLU A 488 -38.59 -17.46 -12.27
CA GLU A 488 -39.73 -16.70 -12.79
C GLU A 488 -41.08 -17.33 -12.38
N ARG A 489 -41.18 -18.67 -12.39
CA ARG A 489 -42.35 -19.37 -11.86
C ARG A 489 -42.56 -19.04 -10.37
N ILE A 490 -41.49 -19.08 -9.56
CA ILE A 490 -41.58 -18.73 -8.13
C ILE A 490 -41.96 -17.25 -7.97
N ARG A 491 -41.34 -16.33 -8.74
CA ARG A 491 -41.67 -14.89 -8.72
C ARG A 491 -43.16 -14.68 -8.98
N LYS A 492 -43.71 -15.36 -10.00
CA LYS A 492 -45.12 -15.27 -10.36
C LYS A 492 -46.04 -15.90 -9.31
N ASP A 493 -45.87 -17.18 -8.99
CA ASP A 493 -46.79 -17.88 -8.09
C ASP A 493 -46.70 -17.36 -6.64
N TYR A 494 -45.55 -16.84 -6.20
CA TYR A 494 -45.41 -16.19 -4.90
C TYR A 494 -45.95 -14.75 -4.91
N GLY A 495 -45.62 -13.97 -5.94
CA GLY A 495 -46.14 -12.60 -6.12
C GLY A 495 -47.66 -12.53 -6.28
N GLU A 496 -48.27 -13.50 -6.95
CA GLU A 496 -49.73 -13.71 -7.08
C GLU A 496 -50.33 -14.50 -5.89
N GLY A 497 -49.62 -14.64 -4.76
CA GLY A 497 -50.13 -15.19 -3.51
C GLY A 497 -50.36 -16.72 -3.46
N LYS A 498 -50.34 -17.41 -4.61
CA LYS A 498 -50.59 -18.85 -4.77
C LYS A 498 -49.60 -19.75 -4.02
N MET A 499 -48.33 -19.33 -3.97
CA MET A 499 -47.27 -20.03 -3.27
C MET A 499 -47.19 -19.56 -1.81
N LEU A 500 -47.11 -20.49 -0.86
CA LEU A 500 -46.94 -20.16 0.55
C LEU A 500 -45.48 -19.79 0.86
N PRO A 501 -45.22 -18.83 1.78
CA PRO A 501 -43.85 -18.42 2.14
C PRO A 501 -43.01 -19.57 2.71
N GLY A 502 -43.65 -20.55 3.36
CA GLY A 502 -42.98 -21.78 3.81
C GLY A 502 -42.43 -22.64 2.67
N ALA A 503 -43.04 -22.61 1.49
CA ALA A 503 -42.54 -23.32 0.31
C ALA A 503 -41.33 -22.59 -0.31
N VAL A 504 -41.36 -21.25 -0.35
CA VAL A 504 -40.22 -20.43 -0.81
C VAL A 504 -39.03 -20.60 0.14
N LYS A 505 -39.26 -20.50 1.46
CA LYS A 505 -38.23 -20.79 2.48
C LYS A 505 -37.67 -22.21 2.34
N LYS A 506 -38.52 -23.23 2.11
CA LYS A 506 -38.05 -24.62 1.87
C LYS A 506 -37.16 -24.71 0.62
N ARG A 507 -37.55 -24.10 -0.50
CA ARG A 507 -36.75 -24.14 -1.74
C ARG A 507 -35.41 -23.42 -1.56
N LEU A 508 -35.39 -22.29 -0.85
CA LEU A 508 -34.15 -21.61 -0.50
C LEU A 508 -33.24 -22.45 0.39
N ILE A 509 -33.79 -23.12 1.42
CA ILE A 509 -33.01 -24.01 2.29
C ILE A 509 -32.37 -25.13 1.49
N GLU A 510 -33.06 -25.74 0.53
CA GLU A 510 -32.48 -26.75 -0.37
C GLU A 510 -31.30 -26.20 -1.19
N VAL A 511 -31.46 -25.02 -1.78
CA VAL A 511 -30.43 -24.35 -2.61
C VAL A 511 -29.20 -23.98 -1.76
N LEU A 512 -29.40 -23.30 -0.63
CA LEU A 512 -28.30 -22.89 0.25
C LEU A 512 -27.58 -24.09 0.88
N THR A 513 -28.31 -25.12 1.31
CA THR A 513 -27.70 -26.34 1.87
C THR A 513 -26.80 -27.01 0.84
N LYS A 514 -27.26 -27.19 -0.41
CA LYS A 514 -26.44 -27.73 -1.52
C LYS A 514 -25.16 -26.91 -1.75
N ILE A 515 -25.23 -25.58 -1.68
CA ILE A 515 -24.07 -24.69 -1.87
C ILE A 515 -23.09 -24.78 -0.69
N VAL A 516 -23.59 -24.69 0.55
CA VAL A 516 -22.75 -24.74 1.76
C VAL A 516 -22.13 -26.13 1.94
N GLU A 517 -22.86 -27.22 1.71
CA GLU A 517 -22.31 -28.58 1.75
C GLU A 517 -21.23 -28.78 0.69
N ARG A 518 -21.45 -28.32 -0.55
CA ARG A 518 -20.43 -28.35 -1.61
C ARG A 518 -19.17 -27.58 -1.19
N HIS A 519 -19.32 -26.37 -0.66
CA HIS A 519 -18.19 -25.54 -0.20
C HIS A 519 -17.44 -26.23 0.96
N ARG A 520 -18.16 -26.77 1.95
CA ARG A 520 -17.57 -27.52 3.07
C ARG A 520 -16.80 -28.75 2.60
N SER A 521 -17.35 -29.52 1.66
CA SER A 521 -16.65 -30.67 1.05
C SER A 521 -15.41 -30.26 0.27
N ALA A 522 -15.46 -29.15 -0.49
CA ALA A 522 -14.32 -28.63 -1.21
C ALA A 522 -13.22 -28.13 -0.24
N ARG A 523 -13.58 -27.31 0.77
CA ARG A 523 -12.67 -26.80 1.81
C ARG A 523 -12.00 -27.92 2.59
N ALA A 524 -12.73 -29.00 2.89
CA ALA A 524 -12.18 -30.18 3.56
C ALA A 524 -11.16 -30.97 2.73
N ALA A 525 -11.10 -30.74 1.41
CA ALA A 525 -10.09 -31.32 0.52
C ALA A 525 -8.88 -30.39 0.29
N VAL A 526 -8.90 -29.14 0.76
CA VAL A 526 -7.77 -28.21 0.62
C VAL A 526 -6.71 -28.50 1.69
N THR A 527 -5.55 -29.02 1.27
CA THR A 527 -4.41 -29.26 2.15
C THR A 527 -3.57 -28.00 2.35
N ASP A 528 -2.66 -28.01 3.32
CA ASP A 528 -1.73 -26.89 3.53
C ASP A 528 -0.75 -26.76 2.35
N GLU A 529 -0.31 -27.85 1.72
CA GLU A 529 0.53 -27.77 0.52
C GLU A 529 -0.20 -27.14 -0.67
N MET A 530 -1.53 -27.29 -0.75
CA MET A 530 -2.34 -26.57 -1.76
C MET A 530 -2.32 -25.07 -1.48
N VAL A 531 -2.52 -24.63 -0.23
CA VAL A 531 -2.45 -23.21 0.14
C VAL A 531 -1.08 -22.64 -0.19
N ASP A 532 0.00 -23.30 0.23
CA ASP A 532 1.37 -22.89 -0.08
C ASP A 532 1.60 -22.85 -1.60
N THR A 533 1.03 -23.76 -2.38
CA THR A 533 1.13 -23.75 -3.85
C THR A 533 0.41 -22.54 -4.47
N PHE A 534 -0.79 -22.19 -4.01
CA PHE A 534 -1.52 -20.99 -4.44
C PHE A 534 -0.86 -19.68 -4.00
N MET A 535 -0.10 -19.69 -2.89
CA MET A 535 0.58 -18.52 -2.32
C MET A 535 2.07 -18.39 -2.68
N ALA A 536 2.67 -19.41 -3.30
CA ALA A 536 4.05 -19.36 -3.76
C ALA A 536 4.23 -18.36 -4.91
N VAL A 537 5.28 -17.54 -4.81
CA VAL A 537 5.79 -16.73 -5.93
C VAL A 537 6.42 -17.68 -6.95
N ARG A 538 5.63 -18.07 -7.96
CA ARG A 538 6.10 -18.95 -9.04
C ARG A 538 6.76 -18.13 -10.14
N LEU A 539 7.86 -18.63 -10.68
CA LEU A 539 8.41 -18.17 -11.95
C LEU A 539 7.90 -19.12 -13.03
N GLU A 540 7.46 -18.59 -14.17
CA GLU A 540 7.29 -19.41 -15.38
C GLU A 540 8.67 -19.92 -15.86
N ASN A 541 8.69 -21.11 -16.48
CA ASN A 541 9.89 -21.74 -17.05
C ASN A 541 9.96 -21.51 -18.57
#